data_AF-A0A2G9G6Y0-F1
#
_entry.id   AF-A0A2G9G6Y0-F1
#
_cell.length_a   1.000
_cell.length_b   1.000
_cell.length_c   1.000
_cell.angle_alpha   90.00
_cell.angle_beta   90.00
_cell.angle_gamma   90.00
#
_symmetry.space_group_name_H-M   'P 1'
#
loop_
_entity.id
_entity.type
_entity.pdbx_description
1 polymer ?
#
loop_
_entity_poly.entity_id
_entity_poly.type
_entity_poly.pdbx_seq_one_letter_code
_entity_poly.pdbx_strand_id
1 'polypeptide(L)'
;MFFSKSKLLQTLPLIKLVFFHTFCLSQNVIEYLPGFPGKLPFKLETGYIGVGEKEEVQLFYYFFESESSPEEDPLMLWLTGGPGCSCLYGVTNEIGTMLFPFLYANRNIVLKENKQY
;
A
#
# COMPACT_ATOMS: atom_id res chain seq x y z
N MET A 1 -19.61 29.59 34.48
CA MET A 1 -19.60 30.52 33.32
C MET A 1 -20.67 30.02 32.34
N PHE A 2 -21.85 30.64 32.34
CA PHE A 2 -23.01 30.17 31.57
C PHE A 2 -22.90 30.67 30.13
N PHE A 3 -22.72 29.75 29.18
CA PHE A 3 -22.79 30.09 27.77
C PHE A 3 -24.27 30.28 27.36
N SER A 4 -24.60 31.45 26.82
CA SER A 4 -25.92 31.76 26.28
C SER A 4 -26.29 30.79 25.16
N LYS A 5 -27.56 30.34 25.13
CA LYS A 5 -28.10 29.45 24.09
C LYS A 5 -27.85 29.98 22.66
N SER A 6 -27.75 31.30 22.49
CA SER A 6 -27.45 31.91 21.17
C SER A 6 -26.01 31.70 20.71
N LYS A 7 -25.04 31.60 21.64
CA LYS A 7 -23.63 31.31 21.33
C LYS A 7 -23.43 29.84 20.97
N LEU A 8 -24.22 28.95 21.59
CA LEU A 8 -24.24 27.50 21.30
C LEU A 8 -24.77 27.16 19.91
N LEU A 9 -25.74 27.94 19.40
CA LEU A 9 -26.29 27.73 18.05
C LEU A 9 -25.31 28.18 16.95
N GLN A 10 -24.48 29.20 17.23
CA GLN A 10 -23.51 29.76 16.29
C GLN A 10 -22.23 28.90 16.14
N THR A 11 -21.92 28.02 17.09
CA THR A 11 -20.74 27.13 17.00
C THR A 11 -21.01 25.84 16.22
N LEU A 12 -22.27 25.48 15.96
CA LEU A 12 -22.66 24.30 15.18
C LEU A 12 -22.09 24.24 13.74
N PRO A 13 -22.07 25.32 12.93
CA PRO A 13 -21.48 25.28 11.60
C PRO A 13 -19.94 25.12 11.64
N LEU A 14 -19.26 25.67 12.65
CA LEU A 14 -17.82 25.47 12.84
C LEU A 14 -17.48 24.02 13.19
N ILE A 15 -18.31 23.36 14.00
CA ILE A 15 -18.14 21.93 14.29
C ILE A 15 -18.33 21.10 13.01
N LYS A 16 -19.32 21.39 12.16
CA LYS A 16 -19.50 20.70 10.87
C LYS A 16 -18.32 20.91 9.92
N LEU A 17 -17.66 22.07 9.94
CA LEU A 17 -16.49 22.36 9.11
C LEU A 17 -15.25 21.55 9.54
N VAL A 18 -15.09 21.28 10.84
CA VAL A 18 -14.00 20.45 11.38
C VAL A 18 -14.19 18.95 11.05
N PHE A 19 -15.43 18.48 10.97
CA PHE A 19 -15.75 17.09 10.56
C PHE A 19 -15.72 16.86 9.03
N PHE A 20 -15.58 17.91 8.23
CA PHE A 20 -15.43 17.85 6.77
C PHE A 20 -13.94 17.84 6.37
N HIS A 21 -13.11 17.05 7.04
CA HIS A 21 -11.85 16.65 6.43
C HIS A 21 -12.17 15.53 5.42
N THR A 22 -12.17 15.88 4.14
CA THR A 22 -12.08 14.89 3.07
C THR A 22 -10.73 14.20 3.22
N PHE A 23 -10.71 13.00 3.82
CA PHE A 23 -9.56 12.12 3.73
C PHE A 23 -9.39 11.77 2.25
N CYS A 24 -8.45 12.44 1.57
CA CYS A 24 -8.03 12.04 0.24
C CYS A 24 -6.95 10.97 0.41
N LEU A 25 -7.36 9.72 0.52
CA LEU A 25 -6.42 8.60 0.39
C LEU A 25 -6.18 8.39 -1.11
N SER A 26 -5.10 8.96 -1.63
CA SER A 26 -4.63 8.66 -2.98
C SER A 26 -3.89 7.32 -2.96
N GLN A 27 -4.64 6.22 -3.03
CA GLN A 27 -4.07 4.88 -3.22
C GLN A 27 -3.57 4.75 -4.66
N ASN A 28 -2.28 4.47 -4.86
CA ASN A 28 -1.76 4.10 -6.18
C ASN A 28 -1.92 2.59 -6.37
N VAL A 29 -3.16 2.17 -6.59
CA VAL A 29 -3.51 0.78 -6.89
C VAL A 29 -3.02 0.44 -8.29
N ILE A 30 -2.24 -0.63 -8.39
CA ILE A 30 -1.73 -1.17 -9.64
C ILE A 30 -2.68 -2.27 -10.10
N GLU A 31 -3.35 -2.07 -11.23
CA GLU A 31 -4.22 -3.09 -11.82
C GLU A 31 -3.53 -3.95 -12.89
N TYR A 32 -2.46 -3.42 -13.51
CA TYR A 32 -1.76 -4.06 -14.62
C TYR A 32 -0.25 -3.87 -14.45
N LEU A 33 0.51 -4.95 -14.63
CA LEU A 33 1.97 -4.92 -14.63
C LEU A 33 2.52 -5.36 -16.00
N PRO A 34 3.53 -4.67 -16.54
CA PRO A 34 4.26 -5.15 -17.71
C PRO A 34 4.79 -6.57 -17.48
N GLY A 35 4.52 -7.46 -18.42
CA GLY A 35 4.92 -8.87 -18.32
C GLY A 35 3.92 -9.75 -17.57
N PHE A 36 2.92 -9.21 -16.87
CA PHE A 36 1.82 -10.02 -16.34
C PHE A 36 0.67 -10.11 -17.36
N PRO A 37 0.14 -11.31 -17.64
CA PRO A 37 -0.95 -11.44 -18.59
C PRO A 37 -2.28 -10.98 -17.97
N GLY A 38 -2.76 -9.81 -18.39
CA GLY A 38 -4.08 -9.29 -18.00
C GLY A 38 -4.07 -8.49 -16.70
N LYS A 39 -5.27 -8.35 -16.09
CA LYS A 39 -5.45 -7.65 -14.82
C LYS A 39 -4.89 -8.51 -13.68
N LEU A 40 -4.25 -7.87 -12.69
CA LEU A 40 -3.76 -8.57 -11.51
C LEU A 40 -4.92 -9.21 -10.74
N PRO A 41 -4.77 -10.47 -10.29
CA PRO A 41 -5.79 -11.18 -9.52
C PRO A 41 -5.83 -10.78 -8.04
N PHE A 42 -4.87 -9.98 -7.58
CA PHE A 42 -4.74 -9.46 -6.22
C PHE A 42 -4.61 -7.94 -6.24
N LYS A 43 -4.91 -7.30 -5.11
CA LYS A 43 -4.77 -5.84 -4.96
C LYS A 43 -3.34 -5.50 -4.56
N LEU A 44 -2.63 -4.84 -5.48
CA LEU A 44 -1.29 -4.31 -5.26
C LEU A 44 -1.34 -2.79 -5.18
N GLU A 45 -0.77 -2.22 -4.13
CA GLU A 45 -0.52 -0.79 -4.00
C GLU A 45 0.98 -0.53 -3.92
N THR A 46 1.43 0.56 -4.53
CA THR A 46 2.84 1.00 -4.45
C THR A 46 2.91 2.48 -4.09
N GLY A 47 4.02 2.93 -3.52
CA GLY A 47 4.15 4.34 -3.15
C GLY A 47 5.42 4.64 -2.39
N TYR A 48 5.47 5.85 -1.83
CA TYR A 48 6.57 6.31 -0.99
C TYR A 48 6.04 6.69 0.39
N ILE A 49 6.79 6.31 1.42
CA ILE A 49 6.55 6.71 2.81
C ILE A 49 7.73 7.56 3.27
N GLY A 50 7.44 8.78 3.72
CA GLY A 50 8.40 9.67 4.34
C GLY A 50 8.84 9.17 5.71
N VAL A 51 10.15 9.19 5.95
CA VAL A 51 10.78 8.82 7.22
C VAL A 51 11.70 9.95 7.67
N GLY A 52 11.58 10.30 8.96
CA GLY A 52 12.26 11.44 9.57
C GLY A 52 11.30 12.58 9.92
N GLU A 53 11.74 13.51 10.76
CA GLU A 53 10.90 14.64 11.22
C GLU A 53 10.43 15.53 10.06
N LYS A 54 11.21 15.58 8.98
CA LYS A 54 10.91 16.38 7.79
C LYS A 54 10.70 15.51 6.56
N GLU A 55 10.44 14.21 6.75
CA GLU A 55 10.28 13.24 5.67
C GLU A 55 11.48 13.24 4.69
N GLU A 56 12.68 13.49 5.22
CA GLU A 56 13.91 13.63 4.44
C GLU A 56 14.31 12.37 3.66
N VAL A 57 13.84 11.20 4.10
CA VAL A 57 14.03 9.92 3.42
C VAL A 57 12.67 9.43 2.92
N GLN A 58 12.60 9.04 1.65
CA GLN A 58 11.39 8.49 1.04
C GLN A 58 11.61 7.00 0.75
N LEU A 59 10.92 6.13 1.48
CA LEU A 59 10.99 4.69 1.31
C LEU A 59 9.92 4.21 0.34
N PHE A 60 10.34 3.56 -0.75
CA PHE A 60 9.41 2.92 -1.67
C PHE A 60 8.84 1.62 -1.08
N TYR A 61 7.54 1.37 -1.24
CA TYR A 61 6.88 0.15 -0.76
C TYR A 61 6.07 -0.59 -1.83
N TYR A 62 5.90 -1.89 -1.61
CA TYR A 62 4.92 -2.75 -2.27
C TYR A 62 3.97 -3.28 -1.18
N PHE A 63 2.67 -3.02 -1.31
CA PHE A 63 1.64 -3.51 -0.39
C PHE A 63 0.70 -4.46 -1.13
N PHE A 64 0.56 -5.67 -0.59
CA PHE A 64 -0.36 -6.68 -1.08
C PHE A 64 -1.46 -6.84 -0.05
N GLU A 65 -2.71 -6.61 -0.45
CA GLU A 65 -3.86 -6.84 0.42
C GLU A 65 -4.06 -8.35 0.63
N SER A 66 -4.52 -8.75 1.80
CA SER A 66 -4.80 -10.16 2.09
C SER A 66 -5.86 -10.72 1.13
N GLU A 67 -5.68 -11.97 0.70
CA GLU A 67 -6.66 -12.64 -0.17
C GLU A 67 -7.81 -13.29 0.62
N SER A 68 -7.66 -13.43 1.95
CA SER A 68 -8.69 -14.00 2.84
C SER A 68 -9.66 -12.94 3.37
N SER A 69 -9.31 -12.26 4.46
CA SER A 69 -10.16 -11.28 5.14
C SER A 69 -9.36 -9.99 5.38
N PRO A 70 -9.22 -9.10 4.37
CA PRO A 70 -8.41 -7.88 4.43
C PRO A 70 -8.60 -7.01 5.67
N GLU A 71 -9.84 -6.95 6.19
CA GLU A 71 -10.19 -6.09 7.32
C GLU A 71 -9.81 -6.71 8.69
N GLU A 72 -9.65 -8.04 8.75
CA GLU A 72 -9.41 -8.79 9.98
C GLU A 72 -7.98 -9.35 10.06
N ASP A 73 -7.36 -9.59 8.90
CA ASP A 73 -6.03 -10.16 8.82
C ASP A 73 -4.96 -9.15 9.29
N PRO A 74 -3.91 -9.62 9.98
CA PRO A 74 -2.89 -8.74 10.53
C PRO A 74 -2.02 -8.11 9.43
N LEU A 75 -1.52 -6.90 9.69
CA LEU A 75 -0.51 -6.28 8.84
C LEU A 75 0.86 -6.94 9.08
N MET A 76 1.49 -7.41 8.00
CA MET A 76 2.85 -7.97 8.02
C MET A 76 3.83 -7.04 7.32
N LEU A 77 4.88 -6.61 8.03
CA LEU A 77 5.99 -5.85 7.46
C LEU A 77 7.16 -6.79 7.13
N TRP A 78 7.59 -6.79 5.87
CA TRP A 78 8.75 -7.57 5.42
C TRP A 78 9.90 -6.66 5.02
N LEU A 79 11.08 -6.92 5.59
CA LEU A 79 12.31 -6.20 5.28
C LEU A 79 13.40 -7.20 4.91
N THR A 80 13.93 -7.10 3.70
CA THR A 80 15.09 -7.89 3.29
C THR A 80 16.34 -7.41 4.04
N GLY A 81 17.16 -8.35 4.49
CA GLY A 81 18.40 -8.06 5.21
C GLY A 81 19.54 -7.57 4.31
N GLY A 82 20.74 -7.49 4.88
CA GLY A 82 21.91 -6.92 4.22
C GLY A 82 21.82 -5.39 4.08
N PRO A 83 22.95 -4.68 3.94
CA PRO A 83 22.89 -3.25 3.65
C PRO A 83 22.57 -3.02 2.17
N GLY A 84 21.45 -2.35 1.88
CA GLY A 84 21.12 -1.85 0.55
C GLY A 84 20.44 -2.84 -0.41
N CYS A 85 20.15 -4.07 0.02
CA CYS A 85 19.35 -5.01 -0.76
C CYS A 85 17.90 -4.53 -0.88
N SER A 86 17.31 -4.67 -2.06
CA SER A 86 15.91 -4.28 -2.30
C SER A 86 14.94 -5.35 -1.81
N CYS A 87 13.87 -4.92 -1.14
CA CYS A 87 12.74 -5.80 -0.77
C CYS A 87 12.02 -6.41 -1.97
N LEU A 88 12.25 -5.91 -3.19
CA LEU A 88 11.72 -6.53 -4.40
C LEU A 88 12.15 -8.01 -4.51
N TYR A 89 13.36 -8.35 -4.05
CA TYR A 89 13.81 -9.75 -4.03
C TYR A 89 12.91 -10.63 -3.15
N GLY A 90 12.55 -10.17 -1.95
CA GLY A 90 11.64 -10.89 -1.07
C GLY A 90 10.24 -11.07 -1.68
N VAL A 91 9.76 -10.05 -2.40
CA VAL A 91 8.50 -10.11 -3.16
C VAL A 91 8.56 -11.15 -4.27
N THR A 92 9.67 -11.29 -4.99
CA THR A 92 9.71 -12.12 -6.20
C THR A 92 10.24 -13.54 -5.98
N ASN A 93 10.94 -13.78 -4.87
CA ASN A 93 11.70 -15.01 -4.64
C ASN A 93 11.44 -15.66 -3.25
N GLU A 94 10.81 -14.96 -2.31
CA GLU A 94 10.60 -15.48 -0.96
C GLU A 94 9.12 -15.61 -0.61
N ILE A 95 8.44 -14.49 -0.33
CA ILE A 95 7.09 -14.48 0.27
C ILE A 95 5.99 -13.96 -0.67
N GLY A 96 6.35 -13.28 -1.75
CA GLY A 96 5.35 -12.51 -2.49
C GLY A 96 4.50 -13.35 -3.45
N THR A 97 3.34 -12.77 -3.75
CA THR A 97 2.29 -13.31 -4.64
C THR A 97 2.72 -13.34 -6.13
N MET A 98 3.91 -12.83 -6.46
CA MET A 98 4.45 -12.82 -7.82
C MET A 98 5.74 -13.62 -7.90
N LEU A 99 5.83 -14.55 -8.84
CA LEU A 99 7.09 -15.24 -9.15
C LEU A 99 7.76 -14.61 -10.36
N PHE A 100 9.05 -14.26 -10.22
CA PHE A 100 9.93 -14.05 -11.37
C PHE A 100 10.55 -15.38 -11.79
N PRO A 101 10.23 -15.91 -12.98
CA PRO A 101 10.86 -17.14 -13.46
C PRO A 101 12.30 -16.86 -13.91
N PHE A 102 13.25 -16.91 -12.99
CA PHE A 102 14.68 -16.66 -13.25
C PHE A 102 15.31 -17.67 -14.24
N LEU A 103 14.67 -18.82 -14.47
CA LEU A 103 15.19 -19.90 -15.34
C LEU A 103 14.88 -19.73 -16.84
N TYR A 104 14.26 -18.63 -17.26
CA TYR A 104 13.93 -18.38 -18.67
C TYR A 104 14.79 -17.27 -19.28
N ALA A 105 16.12 -17.38 -19.18
CA ALA A 105 17.07 -16.44 -19.79
C ALA A 105 17.05 -16.40 -21.34
N ASN A 106 16.06 -17.03 -21.99
CA ASN A 106 15.97 -17.14 -23.46
C ASN A 106 14.55 -17.00 -24.04
N ARG A 107 13.55 -16.58 -23.26
CA ARG A 107 12.22 -16.17 -23.77
C ARG A 107 11.74 -14.92 -23.03
N ASN A 108 10.86 -14.14 -23.67
CA ASN A 108 10.20 -12.97 -23.10
C ASN A 108 9.81 -13.22 -21.64
N ILE A 109 10.20 -12.30 -20.75
CA ILE A 109 9.91 -12.40 -19.31
C ILE A 109 8.40 -12.26 -19.13
N VAL A 110 7.75 -13.33 -18.67
CA VAL A 110 6.31 -13.35 -18.34
C VAL A 110 6.18 -13.59 -16.84
N LEU A 111 5.64 -12.61 -16.13
CA LEU A 111 5.30 -12.69 -14.72
C LEU A 111 4.12 -13.65 -14.53
N LYS A 112 4.17 -14.39 -13.42
CA LYS A 112 3.10 -15.31 -13.03
C LYS A 112 2.75 -15.10 -11.57
N GLU A 113 1.47 -15.33 -11.29
CA GLU A 113 0.95 -15.42 -9.94
C GLU A 113 1.57 -16.64 -9.22
N ASN A 114 1.93 -16.45 -7.96
CA ASN A 114 2.45 -17.49 -7.08
C ASN A 114 1.30 -18.14 -6.30
N LYS A 115 0.76 -19.27 -6.80
CA LYS A 115 -0.34 -20.00 -6.14
C LYS A 115 0.11 -20.95 -5.02
N GLN A 116 1.17 -20.61 -4.29
CA GLN A 116 1.68 -21.49 -3.23
C GLN A 116 0.90 -21.38 -1.90
N TYR A 117 -0.07 -20.48 -1.81
CA TYR A 117 -0.97 -20.32 -0.67
C TYR A 117 -2.42 -20.18 -1.17
#